data_AF-A0A8X6HEA4-F1
#
_entry.id   AF-A0A8X6HEA4-F1
#
_cell.length_a   1.000
_cell.length_b   1.000
_cell.length_c   1.000
_cell.angle_alpha   90.00
_cell.angle_beta   90.00
_cell.angle_gamma   90.00
#
_symmetry.space_group_name_H-M   'P 1'
#
loop_
_entity.id
_entity.type
_entity.pdbx_description
1 polymer ?
#
loop_
_entity_poly.entity_id
_entity_poly.type
_entity_poly.pdbx_seq_one_letter_code
_entity_poly.pdbx_strand_id
1 'polypeptide(L)'
;NCPAGELYSKCNANCQKNCSNWAYDLICPKKCVEGCVCKPGLIRGPDRKCIYWFKCPHDFSPSDSWKIEPLSSDTCDREACVKKCTEEGYALAICRNNKCHCKIIQ
;
A
#
# COMPACT_ATOMS: atom_id res chain seq x y z
N ASN A 1 13.55 2.54 19.66
CA ASN A 1 12.29 3.26 19.35
C ASN A 1 12.10 3.26 17.84
N CYS A 2 10.89 3.06 17.32
CA CYS A 2 10.66 3.05 15.86
C CYS A 2 10.41 4.46 15.31
N PRO A 3 10.77 4.75 14.04
CA PRO A 3 10.48 6.02 13.39
C PRO A 3 8.98 6.32 13.27
N ALA A 4 8.65 7.58 12.96
CA ALA A 4 7.27 7.97 12.69
C ALA A 4 6.68 7.16 11.52
N GLY A 5 5.44 6.67 11.70
CA GLY A 5 4.78 5.81 10.72
C GLY A 5 5.13 4.32 10.82
N GLU A 6 5.98 3.94 11.77
CA GLU A 6 6.37 2.55 12.02
C GLU A 6 5.87 2.04 13.38
N LEU A 7 5.79 0.72 13.51
CA LEU A 7 5.46 -0.02 14.73
C LEU A 7 6.52 -1.09 14.95
N TYR A 8 6.83 -1.40 16.20
CA TYR A 8 7.70 -2.53 16.52
C TYR A 8 6.96 -3.84 16.26
N SER A 9 7.56 -4.73 15.46
CA SER A 9 7.09 -6.10 15.25
C SER A 9 8.10 -7.09 15.81
N LYS A 10 7.59 -8.14 16.46
CA LYS A 10 8.39 -9.27 16.93
C LYS A 10 8.70 -10.30 15.84
N CYS A 11 8.18 -10.16 14.62
CA CYS A 11 8.34 -11.24 13.64
C CYS A 11 8.32 -10.84 12.16
N ASN A 12 7.73 -9.70 11.81
CA ASN A 12 7.36 -9.40 10.43
C ASN A 12 8.33 -8.43 9.72
N ALA A 13 9.47 -8.09 10.33
CA ALA A 13 10.35 -7.04 9.81
C ALA A 13 10.96 -7.39 8.44
N ASN A 14 11.11 -8.67 8.14
CA ASN A 14 11.64 -9.22 6.89
C ASN A 14 10.60 -9.38 5.76
N CYS A 15 9.31 -9.20 6.03
CA CYS A 15 8.26 -9.40 5.04
C CYS A 15 7.26 -8.25 5.06
N GLN A 16 7.60 -7.17 4.37
CA GLN A 16 6.79 -5.95 4.32
C GLN A 16 6.44 -5.58 2.88
N LYS A 17 5.26 -4.97 2.71
CA LYS A 17 4.89 -4.34 1.44
C LYS A 17 5.78 -3.13 1.18
N ASN A 18 6.18 -2.95 -0.07
CA ASN A 18 6.99 -1.86 -0.59
C ASN A 18 6.47 -1.45 -1.98
N CYS A 19 7.05 -0.40 -2.57
CA CYS A 19 6.57 0.11 -3.85
C CYS A 19 6.50 -0.97 -4.95
N SER A 20 7.46 -1.89 -5.01
CA SER A 20 7.51 -2.92 -6.04
C SER A 20 6.54 -4.09 -5.83
N ASN A 21 5.91 -4.23 -4.66
CA ASN A 21 5.12 -5.42 -4.33
C ASN A 21 3.78 -5.15 -3.61
N TRP A 22 3.39 -3.89 -3.41
CA TRP A 22 2.21 -3.56 -2.61
C TRP A 22 0.89 -4.14 -3.17
N ALA A 23 0.83 -4.35 -4.49
CA ALA A 23 -0.33 -4.89 -5.19
C ALA A 23 -0.43 -6.42 -5.10
N TYR A 24 0.62 -7.10 -4.63
CA TYR A 24 0.67 -8.56 -4.58
C TYR A 24 0.46 -9.09 -3.16
N ASP A 25 0.01 -10.34 -3.08
CA ASP A 25 0.00 -11.11 -1.83
C ASP A 25 1.41 -11.66 -1.59
N LEU A 26 2.01 -11.26 -0.47
CA LEU A 26 3.38 -11.62 -0.14
C LEU A 26 3.41 -13.01 0.49
N ILE A 27 4.15 -13.93 -0.14
CA ILE A 27 4.51 -15.20 0.47
C ILE A 27 5.68 -14.94 1.44
N CYS A 28 5.36 -14.79 2.72
CA CYS A 28 6.36 -14.53 3.74
C CYS A 28 7.07 -15.82 4.19
N PRO A 29 8.41 -15.81 4.34
CA PRO A 29 9.12 -16.92 4.94
C PRO A 29 8.71 -17.07 6.42
N LYS A 30 8.68 -18.30 6.93
CA LYS A 30 8.41 -18.58 8.37
C LYS A 30 9.50 -18.06 9.32
N LYS A 31 10.57 -17.48 8.79
CA LYS A 31 11.66 -16.89 9.59
C LYS A 31 11.16 -15.63 10.27
N CYS A 32 11.16 -15.65 11.59
CA CYS A 32 10.81 -14.53 12.43
C CYS A 32 11.96 -13.52 12.47
N VAL A 33 11.70 -12.26 12.08
CA VAL A 33 12.67 -11.17 12.21
C VAL A 33 12.03 -10.02 12.95
N GLU A 34 12.59 -9.70 14.11
CA GLU A 34 12.20 -8.54 14.90
C GLU A 34 12.65 -7.24 14.23
N GLY A 35 11.87 -6.18 14.37
CA GLY A 35 12.22 -4.87 13.86
C GLY A 35 11.01 -3.97 13.61
N CYS A 36 11.28 -2.77 13.12
CA CYS A 36 10.24 -1.80 12.81
C CYS A 36 9.58 -2.11 11.47
N VAL A 37 8.25 -2.11 11.47
CA VAL A 37 7.40 -2.32 10.30
C VAL A 37 6.50 -1.13 10.04
N CYS A 38 6.15 -0.89 8.78
CA CYS A 38 5.17 0.15 8.46
C CYS A 38 3.81 -0.14 9.11
N LYS A 39 3.15 0.92 9.59
CA LYS A 39 1.77 0.84 10.09
C LYS A 39 0.82 0.28 9.02
N PRO A 40 -0.30 -0.36 9.42
CA PRO A 40 -1.33 -0.79 8.48
C PRO A 40 -1.74 0.34 7.53
N GLY A 41 -1.90 0.02 6.24
CA GLY A 41 -2.20 0.98 5.18
C GLY A 41 -0.99 1.74 4.59
N LEU A 42 0.19 1.63 5.22
CA LEU A 42 1.44 2.18 4.70
C LEU A 42 2.36 1.06 4.19
N ILE A 43 3.24 1.43 3.26
CA ILE A 43 4.25 0.55 2.69
C ILE A 43 5.63 1.20 2.76
N ARG A 44 6.69 0.38 2.68
CA ARG A 44 8.07 0.86 2.67
C ARG A 44 8.37 1.54 1.33
N GLY A 45 8.54 2.85 1.36
CA GLY A 45 8.98 3.65 0.22
C GLY A 45 10.49 3.53 -0.04
N PRO A 46 10.95 4.08 -1.18
CA PRO A 46 12.36 4.01 -1.60
C PRO A 46 13.33 4.66 -0.60
N ASP A 47 12.91 5.76 0.06
CA ASP A 47 13.72 6.45 1.09
C ASP A 47 13.69 5.76 2.45
N ARG A 48 13.24 4.50 2.51
CA ARG A 48 12.97 3.75 3.75
C ARG A 48 11.95 4.44 4.67
N LYS A 49 11.12 5.34 4.15
CA LYS A 49 9.99 5.92 4.91
C LYS A 49 8.70 5.16 4.64
N CYS A 50 7.80 5.10 5.61
CA CYS A 50 6.47 4.53 5.41
C CYS A 50 5.56 5.56 4.74
N ILE A 51 5.08 5.21 3.55
CA ILE A 51 4.26 6.07 2.70
C ILE A 51 3.02 5.31 2.25
N TYR A 52 2.02 6.04 1.75
CA TYR A 52 0.95 5.39 1.01
C TYR A 52 1.45 4.92 -0.36
N TRP A 53 0.91 3.81 -0.84
CA TRP A 53 1.34 3.17 -2.08
C TRP A 53 1.21 4.06 -3.32
N PHE A 54 0.21 4.95 -3.36
CA PHE A 54 0.03 5.90 -4.45
C PHE A 54 1.09 7.02 -4.47
N LYS A 55 1.93 7.14 -3.42
CA LYS A 55 3.08 8.04 -3.38
C LYS A 55 4.36 7.38 -3.88
N CYS A 56 4.30 6.14 -4.35
CA CYS A 56 5.44 5.51 -4.98
C CYS A 56 5.81 6.24 -6.27
N PRO A 57 7.12 6.37 -6.59
CA PRO A 57 7.52 6.88 -7.88
C PRO A 57 7.01 5.95 -8.99
N HIS A 58 6.71 6.53 -10.15
CA HIS A 58 6.10 5.81 -11.28
C HIS A 58 6.90 4.57 -11.70
N ASP A 59 8.23 4.63 -11.61
CA ASP A 59 9.15 3.53 -11.97
C ASP A 59 9.11 2.34 -11.01
N PHE A 60 8.52 2.52 -9.82
CA PHE A 60 8.43 1.47 -8.81
C PHE A 60 7.02 0.91 -8.69
N SER A 61 6.06 1.34 -9.52
CA SER A 61 4.76 0.68 -9.56
C SER A 61 4.97 -0.81 -9.91
N PRO A 62 4.28 -1.74 -9.24
CA PRO A 62 4.23 -3.13 -9.68
C PRO A 62 3.87 -3.10 -11.16
N SER A 63 4.72 -3.71 -11.99
CA SER A 63 4.64 -3.67 -13.44
C SER A 63 3.49 -4.54 -13.92
N ASP A 64 2.27 -4.14 -13.58
CA ASP A 64 1.08 -4.60 -14.23
C ASP A 64 0.80 -3.61 -15.36
N SER A 65 0.64 -4.17 -16.55
CA SER A 65 0.47 -3.57 -17.87
C SER A 65 -0.78 -2.67 -18.03
N TRP A 66 -1.10 -1.83 -17.06
CA TRP A 66 -2.06 -0.75 -17.25
C TRP A 66 -1.38 0.35 -18.05
N LYS A 67 -1.52 0.24 -19.37
CA LYS A 67 -1.46 1.40 -20.25
C LYS A 67 -2.38 2.46 -19.64
N ILE A 68 -1.78 3.52 -19.10
CA ILE A 68 -2.55 4.72 -18.77
C ILE A 68 -2.79 5.41 -20.10
N GLU A 69 -3.81 4.95 -20.82
CA GLU A 69 -4.48 5.85 -21.75
C GLU A 69 -5.20 6.91 -20.89
N PRO A 70 -5.04 8.21 -21.18
CA PRO A 70 -5.79 9.25 -20.49
C PRO A 70 -7.24 9.23 -21.00
N LEU A 71 -8.02 8.26 -20.53
CA LEU A 71 -9.47 8.15 -20.69
C LEU A 71 -9.99 7.76 -19.32
N SER A 72 -10.69 8.58 -18.54
CA SER A 72 -11.51 9.75 -18.83
C SER A 72 -11.83 10.36 -17.47
N SER A 73 -11.61 11.66 -17.24
CA SER A 73 -12.25 12.44 -16.16
C SER A 73 -12.70 11.60 -14.94
N ASP A 74 -11.75 10.99 -14.24
CA ASP A 74 -12.11 10.25 -13.03
C ASP A 74 -12.50 11.28 -11.96
N THR A 75 -13.78 11.40 -11.63
CA THR A 75 -14.27 12.20 -10.48
C THR A 75 -14.03 11.47 -9.15
N CYS A 76 -13.52 10.23 -9.20
CA CYS A 76 -13.10 9.50 -8.01
C CYS A 76 -11.85 10.17 -7.44
N ASP A 77 -12.04 11.00 -6.42
CA ASP A 77 -10.94 11.49 -5.60
C ASP A 77 -10.29 10.29 -4.89
N ARG A 78 -9.12 9.92 -5.40
CA ARG A 78 -8.35 8.79 -4.90
C ARG A 78 -7.91 8.98 -3.45
N GLU A 79 -7.62 10.21 -3.04
CA GLU A 79 -7.21 10.53 -1.67
C GLU A 79 -8.39 10.34 -0.71
N ALA A 80 -9.56 10.89 -1.07
CA ALA A 80 -10.79 10.70 -0.30
C ALA A 80 -11.21 9.22 -0.24
N CYS A 81 -11.07 8.48 -1.35
CA CYS A 81 -11.39 7.06 -1.43
C CYS A 81 -10.50 6.22 -0.49
N VAL A 82 -9.19 6.45 -0.50
CA VAL A 82 -8.26 5.76 0.39
C VAL A 82 -8.55 6.08 1.86
N LYS A 83 -8.77 7.37 2.18
CA LYS A 83 -9.08 7.79 3.54
C LYS A 83 -10.32 7.06 4.07
N LYS A 84 -11.42 7.10 3.31
CA LYS A 84 -12.68 6.43 3.66
C LYS A 84 -12.48 4.93 3.90
N CYS A 85 -11.89 4.21 2.95
CA CYS A 85 -11.72 2.77 3.07
C CYS A 85 -10.80 2.38 4.24
N THR A 86 -9.76 3.17 4.53
CA THR A 86 -8.84 2.91 5.63
C THR A 86 -9.52 3.13 6.99
N GLU A 87 -10.33 4.20 7.12
CA GLU A 87 -11.14 4.46 8.32
C GLU A 87 -12.18 3.36 8.57
N GLU A 88 -12.73 2.79 7.49
CA GLU A 88 -13.66 1.65 7.55
C GLU A 88 -12.97 0.28 7.74
N GLY A 89 -11.63 0.24 7.87
CA GLY A 89 -10.86 -0.98 8.17
C GLY A 89 -10.52 -1.85 6.96
N TYR A 90 -10.71 -1.36 5.74
CA TYR A 90 -10.33 -2.06 4.51
C TYR A 90 -8.84 -1.88 4.20
N ALA A 91 -8.23 -2.94 3.66
CA ALA A 91 -6.80 -2.96 3.36
C ALA A 91 -6.47 -2.37 1.97
N LEU A 92 -7.46 -2.22 1.10
CA LEU A 92 -7.29 -1.68 -0.24
C LEU A 92 -8.48 -0.81 -0.67
N ALA A 93 -8.17 0.29 -1.36
CA ALA A 93 -9.13 1.21 -1.96
C ALA A 93 -8.81 1.35 -3.46
N ILE A 94 -9.80 1.11 -4.32
CA ILE A 94 -9.64 1.11 -5.78
C ILE A 94 -10.67 2.05 -6.40
N CYS A 95 -10.22 3.05 -7.16
CA CYS A 95 -11.10 3.80 -8.04
C CYS A 95 -11.31 3.03 -9.35
N ARG A 96 -12.56 2.77 -9.72
CA ARG A 96 -12.93 2.16 -11.00
C ARG A 96 -14.24 2.76 -11.50
N ASN A 97 -14.27 3.27 -12.73
CA ASN A 97 -15.46 3.89 -13.35
C ASN A 97 -16.12 4.96 -12.46
N ASN A 98 -15.35 5.94 -11.94
CA ASN A 98 -15.85 6.97 -11.01
C ASN A 98 -16.41 6.46 -9.66
N LYS A 99 -16.13 5.22 -9.26
CA LYS A 99 -16.57 4.65 -7.98
C LYS A 99 -15.41 4.17 -7.13
N CYS A 100 -15.50 4.42 -5.83
CA CYS A 100 -14.57 3.91 -4.83
C CYS A 100 -14.99 2.51 -4.37
N HIS A 101 -14.08 1.54 -4.53
CA HIS A 101 -14.27 0.15 -4.11
C HIS A 101 -13.30 -0.19 -2.98
N CYS A 102 -13.81 -0.44 -1.78
CA CYS A 102 -13.02 -0.91 -0.65
C CYS A 102 -12.97 -2.44 -0.62
N LYS A 103 -11.78 -3.01 -0.44
CA LYS A 103 -11.56 -4.47 -0.38
C LYS A 103 -10.82 -4.86 0.90
N ILE A 104 -11.29 -5.94 1.52
CA ILE A 104 -10.57 -6.65 2.57
C ILE A 104 -9.63 -7.61 1.85
N ILE A 105 -8.34 -7.58 2.19
CA ILE A 105 -7.41 -8.63 1.76
C ILE A 105 -7.70 -9.82 2.67
N GLN A 106 -8.32 -10.87 2.13
CA GLN A 106 -8.52 -12.14 2.82
C GLN A 106 -7.25 -12.97 2.81
#